data_AF-A0A3D2AW87-F1
#
_entry.id   AF-A0A3D2AW87-F1
#
_cell.length_a   1.000
_cell.length_b   1.000
_cell.length_c   1.000
_cell.angle_alpha   90.00
_cell.angle_beta   90.00
_cell.angle_gamma   90.00
#
_symmetry.space_group_name_H-M   'P 1'
#
loop_
_entity.id
_entity.type
_entity.pdbx_description
1 polymer ?
#
loop_
_entity_poly.entity_id
_entity_poly.type
_entity_poly.pdbx_seq_one_letter_code
_entity_poly.pdbx_strand_id
1 'polypeptide(L)'
;MTFAITTLLILISITIVGYPIWANRNQSQKIVDPIEEIEEISRRSRERVYEEIRILQQEYFLKNITPEEYSAQLNVAREKAAALLVNQQEATQILDSIYSEVSQKFANE
;
A
#
# COMPACT_ATOMS: atom_id res chain seq x y z
N MET A 1 -19.81 48.64 17.40
CA MET A 1 -20.02 47.86 16.15
C MET A 1 -18.70 47.44 15.52
N THR A 2 -17.77 48.36 15.30
CA THR A 2 -16.40 48.08 14.79
C THR A 2 -15.61 47.08 15.64
N PHE A 3 -15.64 47.22 16.98
CA PHE A 3 -14.95 46.28 17.89
C PHE A 3 -15.43 44.82 17.75
N ALA A 4 -16.73 44.59 17.54
CA ALA A 4 -17.27 43.24 17.37
C ALA A 4 -16.82 42.63 16.03
N ILE A 5 -16.72 43.45 14.99
CA ILE A 5 -16.27 43.03 13.66
C ILE A 5 -14.78 42.70 13.68
N THR A 6 -13.95 43.51 14.34
CA THR A 6 -12.52 43.25 14.44
C THR A 6 -12.21 41.99 15.24
N THR A 7 -12.91 41.75 16.36
CA THR A 7 -12.75 40.51 17.13
C THR A 7 -13.14 39.27 16.31
N LEU A 8 -14.20 39.37 15.50
CA LEU A 8 -14.68 38.26 14.70
C LEU A 8 -13.71 37.93 13.55
N LEU A 9 -13.11 38.95 12.91
CA LEU A 9 -12.09 38.77 11.88
C LEU A 9 -10.80 38.13 12.42
N ILE A 10 -10.37 38.52 13.62
CA ILE A 10 -9.21 37.92 14.28
C ILE A 10 -9.48 36.44 14.59
N LEU A 11 -10.67 36.13 15.09
CA LEU A 11 -11.04 34.75 15.45
C LEU A 11 -11.07 33.83 14.22
N ILE A 12 -11.62 34.31 13.10
CA ILE A 12 -11.63 33.60 11.81
C ILE A 12 -10.21 33.38 11.29
N SER A 13 -9.34 34.40 11.38
CA SER A 13 -7.95 34.29 10.95
C SER A 13 -7.17 33.25 11.76
N ILE A 14 -7.40 33.21 13.07
CA ILE A 14 -6.78 32.21 13.96
C ILE A 14 -7.33 30.80 13.67
N THR A 15 -8.61 30.66 13.30
CA THR A 15 -9.16 29.33 12.97
C THR A 15 -8.64 28.82 11.63
N ILE A 16 -8.55 29.67 10.60
CA ILE A 16 -8.04 29.28 9.28
C ILE A 16 -6.57 28.85 9.36
N VAL A 17 -5.75 29.53 10.17
CA VAL A 17 -4.31 29.22 10.31
C VAL A 17 -4.05 28.15 11.38
N GLY A 18 -4.78 28.19 12.49
CA GLY A 18 -4.59 27.29 13.63
C GLY A 18 -5.15 25.90 13.41
N TYR A 19 -6.26 25.77 12.66
CA TYR A 19 -6.87 24.47 12.37
C TYR A 19 -5.94 23.51 11.59
N PRO A 20 -5.30 23.90 10.47
CA PRO A 20 -4.40 22.99 9.76
C PRO A 20 -3.15 22.64 10.60
N ILE A 21 -2.64 23.56 11.43
CA ILE A 21 -1.49 23.30 12.30
C ILE A 21 -1.86 22.29 13.41
N TRP A 22 -3.04 22.44 14.00
CA TRP A 22 -3.53 21.52 15.02
C TRP A 22 -3.92 20.16 14.45
N ALA A 23 -4.59 20.14 13.28
CA ALA A 23 -4.94 18.92 12.56
C ALA A 23 -3.69 18.12 12.15
N ASN A 24 -2.63 18.80 11.69
CA ASN A 24 -1.38 18.13 11.29
C ASN A 24 -0.56 17.62 12.49
N ARG A 25 -0.70 18.24 13.68
CA ARG A 25 -0.10 17.73 14.93
C ARG A 25 -0.85 16.53 15.52
N ASN A 26 -2.17 16.48 15.33
CA ASN A 26 -3.04 15.38 15.74
C ASN A 26 -3.21 14.31 14.66
N GLN A 27 -2.55 14.45 13.51
CA GLN A 27 -2.31 13.35 12.60
C GLN A 27 -1.28 12.44 13.28
N SER A 28 -1.77 11.71 14.29
CA SER A 28 -1.10 10.59 14.93
C SER A 28 -0.30 9.88 13.87
N GLN A 29 0.98 9.64 14.16
CA GLN A 29 1.76 8.61 13.52
C GLN A 29 0.82 7.43 13.32
N LYS A 30 0.34 7.23 12.09
CA LYS A 30 -0.50 6.10 11.74
C LYS A 30 0.39 4.93 12.13
N ILE A 31 0.01 4.19 13.17
CA ILE A 31 0.66 2.92 13.45
C ILE A 31 0.31 2.11 12.21
N VAL A 32 1.25 2.08 11.27
CA VAL A 32 1.09 1.32 10.04
C VAL A 32 1.02 -0.11 10.50
N ASP A 33 -0.15 -0.71 10.33
CA ASP A 33 -0.30 -2.12 10.61
C ASP A 33 0.67 -2.84 9.65
N PRO A 34 1.67 -3.58 10.15
CA PRO A 34 2.62 -4.29 9.29
C PRO A 34 1.91 -5.24 8.31
N ILE A 35 0.68 -5.68 8.61
CA ILE A 35 -0.15 -6.46 7.69
C ILE A 35 -0.59 -5.60 6.48
N GLU A 36 -1.04 -4.35 6.72
CA GLU A 36 -1.47 -3.42 5.67
C GLU A 36 -0.30 -3.07 4.74
N GLU A 37 0.92 -2.89 5.29
CA GLU A 37 2.11 -2.62 4.50
C GLU A 37 2.53 -3.80 3.61
N ILE A 38 2.50 -5.03 4.14
CA ILE A 38 2.79 -6.24 3.35
C ILE A 38 1.75 -6.46 2.26
N GLU A 39 0.47 -6.21 2.56
CA GLU A 39 -0.59 -6.28 1.56
C GLU A 39 -0.38 -5.23 0.45
N GLU A 40 0.03 -4.02 0.80
CA GLU A 40 0.28 -2.96 -0.17
C GLU A 40 1.51 -3.27 -1.05
N ILE A 41 2.59 -3.77 -0.46
CA ILE A 41 3.79 -4.21 -1.20
C ILE A 41 3.43 -5.36 -2.15
N SER A 42 2.64 -6.32 -1.68
CA SER A 42 2.18 -7.44 -2.51
C SER A 42 1.26 -6.97 -3.64
N ARG A 43 0.36 -6.02 -3.37
CA ARG A 43 -0.48 -5.44 -4.42
C ARG A 43 0.36 -4.80 -5.53
N ARG A 44 1.33 -3.96 -5.15
CA ARG A 44 2.23 -3.30 -6.11
C ARG A 44 3.11 -4.28 -6.89
N SER A 45 3.50 -5.41 -6.29
CA SER A 45 4.30 -6.42 -6.99
C SER A 45 3.44 -7.18 -8.00
N ARG A 46 2.20 -7.54 -7.66
CA ARG A 46 1.24 -8.17 -8.60
C ARG A 46 0.89 -7.24 -9.76
N GLU A 47 0.63 -5.96 -9.48
CA GLU A 47 0.34 -4.96 -10.52
C GLU A 47 1.44 -4.89 -11.58
N ARG A 48 2.72 -4.87 -11.14
CA ARG A 48 3.86 -4.90 -12.07
C ARG A 48 3.87 -6.14 -12.95
N VAL A 49 3.60 -7.33 -12.39
CA VAL A 49 3.58 -8.57 -13.18
C VAL A 49 2.41 -8.56 -14.19
N TYR A 50 1.25 -8.05 -13.81
CA TYR A 50 0.13 -7.92 -14.74
C TYR A 50 0.41 -6.91 -15.86
N GLU A 51 1.12 -5.83 -15.54
CA GLU A 51 1.57 -4.85 -16.53
C GLU A 51 2.59 -5.46 -17.51
N GLU A 52 3.56 -6.24 -17.02
CA GLU A 52 4.49 -7.00 -17.86
C GLU A 52 3.73 -7.95 -18.81
N ILE A 53 2.75 -8.71 -18.30
CA ILE A 53 1.94 -9.62 -19.13
C ILE A 53 1.16 -8.83 -20.21
N ARG A 54 0.64 -7.66 -19.86
CA ARG A 54 -0.09 -6.81 -20.80
C ARG A 54 0.82 -6.27 -21.90
N ILE A 55 2.04 -5.85 -21.56
CA ILE A 55 3.04 -5.40 -22.54
C ILE A 55 3.40 -6.56 -23.47
N LEU A 56 3.65 -7.75 -22.94
CA LEU A 56 3.93 -8.96 -23.75
C LEU A 56 2.79 -9.28 -24.72
N GLN A 57 1.54 -9.17 -24.28
CA GLN A 57 0.38 -9.34 -25.16
C GLN A 57 0.34 -8.30 -26.28
N GLN A 58 0.68 -7.05 -25.97
CA GLN A 58 0.73 -5.98 -26.95
C GLN A 58 1.87 -6.19 -27.95
N GLU A 59 3.06 -6.59 -27.50
CA GLU A 59 4.20 -6.89 -28.37
C GLU A 59 3.91 -8.07 -29.31
N TYR A 60 3.24 -9.11 -28.79
CA TYR A 60 2.78 -10.23 -29.60
C TYR A 60 1.74 -9.79 -30.65
N PHE A 61 0.76 -8.96 -30.24
CA PHE A 61 -0.26 -8.42 -31.15
C PHE A 61 0.36 -7.56 -32.27
N LEU A 62 1.37 -6.75 -31.92
CA LEU A 62 2.14 -5.95 -32.87
C LEU A 62 3.12 -6.79 -33.73
N LYS A 63 3.21 -8.10 -33.48
CA LYS A 63 4.11 -9.05 -34.15
C LYS A 63 5.59 -8.70 -34.00
N ASN A 64 5.95 -8.06 -32.89
CA ASN A 64 7.33 -7.75 -32.55
C ASN A 64 8.08 -8.96 -31.99
N ILE A 65 7.36 -9.95 -31.48
CA ILE A 65 7.89 -11.19 -30.89
C ILE A 65 7.21 -12.41 -31.52
N THR A 66 7.91 -13.55 -31.56
CA THR A 66 7.34 -14.79 -32.11
C THR A 66 6.36 -15.45 -31.12
N PRO A 67 5.49 -16.37 -31.59
CA PRO A 67 4.62 -17.15 -30.70
C PRO A 67 5.42 -17.97 -29.66
N GLU A 68 6.58 -18.52 -30.04
CA GLU A 68 7.43 -19.27 -29.11
C GLU A 68 7.99 -18.36 -28.01
N GLU A 69 8.51 -17.20 -28.39
CA GLU A 69 9.03 -16.20 -27.46
C GLU A 69 7.95 -15.68 -26.51
N TYR A 70 6.77 -15.37 -27.05
CA TYR A 70 5.61 -14.96 -26.24
C TYR A 70 5.23 -16.05 -25.23
N SER A 71 5.17 -17.31 -25.64
CA SER A 71 4.81 -18.42 -24.74
C SER A 71 5.83 -18.62 -23.62
N ALA A 72 7.12 -18.51 -23.93
CA ALA A 72 8.19 -18.64 -22.95
C ALA A 72 8.15 -17.49 -21.93
N GLN A 73 8.04 -16.26 -22.39
CA GLN A 73 7.99 -15.08 -21.52
C GLN A 73 6.72 -15.03 -20.67
N LEU A 74 5.57 -15.45 -21.23
CA LEU A 74 4.32 -15.56 -20.49
C LEU A 74 4.41 -16.60 -19.37
N ASN A 75 5.07 -17.74 -19.61
CA ASN A 75 5.27 -18.76 -18.58
C ASN A 75 6.16 -18.25 -17.44
N VAL A 76 7.26 -17.55 -17.77
CA VAL A 76 8.14 -16.92 -16.77
C VAL A 76 7.36 -15.88 -15.94
N ALA A 77 6.56 -15.03 -16.58
CA ALA A 77 5.74 -14.04 -15.88
C ALA A 77 4.71 -14.70 -14.95
N ARG A 78 4.09 -15.80 -15.39
CA ARG A 78 3.15 -16.59 -14.56
C ARG A 78 3.85 -17.25 -13.37
N GLU A 79 5.04 -17.80 -13.57
CA GLU A 79 5.84 -18.41 -12.49
C GLU A 79 6.23 -17.35 -11.45
N LYS A 80 6.66 -16.16 -11.89
CA LYS A 80 6.90 -15.01 -11.00
C LYS A 80 5.65 -14.63 -10.21
N ALA A 81 4.48 -14.57 -10.86
CA ALA A 81 3.21 -14.27 -10.18
C ALA A 81 2.89 -15.32 -9.11
N ALA A 82 3.07 -16.60 -9.42
CA ALA A 82 2.85 -17.70 -8.49
C ALA A 82 3.81 -17.63 -7.29
N ALA A 83 5.10 -17.38 -7.53
CA ALA A 83 6.09 -17.21 -6.47
C ALA A 83 5.75 -16.02 -5.54
N LEU A 84 5.26 -14.91 -6.08
CA LEU A 84 4.81 -13.77 -5.28
C LEU A 84 3.63 -14.12 -4.37
N LEU A 85 2.68 -14.93 -4.84
CA LEU A 85 1.54 -15.38 -4.02
C LEU A 85 2.00 -16.31 -2.88
N VAL A 86 2.94 -17.22 -3.15
CA VAL A 86 3.51 -18.09 -2.12
C VAL A 86 4.23 -17.27 -1.06
N ASN A 87 5.11 -16.36 -1.48
CA ASN A 87 5.85 -15.49 -0.55
C ASN A 87 4.91 -14.62 0.29
N GLN A 88 3.81 -14.13 -0.29
CA GLN A 88 2.80 -13.38 0.45
C GLN A 88 2.15 -14.26 1.52
N GLN A 89 1.75 -15.48 1.17
CA GLN A 89 1.13 -16.40 2.12
C GLN A 89 2.08 -16.75 3.27
N GLU A 90 3.36 -16.99 2.98
CA GLU A 90 4.38 -17.22 4.00
C GLU A 90 4.56 -16.00 4.92
N ALA A 91 4.63 -14.79 4.35
CA ALA A 91 4.75 -13.56 5.14
C ALA A 91 3.57 -13.34 6.08
N THR A 92 2.33 -13.60 5.61
CA THR A 92 1.13 -13.51 6.45
C THR A 92 1.15 -14.54 7.58
N GLN A 93 1.54 -15.79 7.29
CA GLN A 93 1.64 -16.83 8.32
C GLN A 93 2.67 -16.51 9.41
N ILE A 94 3.82 -15.97 9.03
CA ILE A 94 4.86 -15.56 9.98
C ILE A 94 4.32 -14.43 10.87
N LEU A 95 3.64 -13.43 10.29
CA LEU A 95 3.04 -12.34 11.07
C LEU A 95 1.99 -12.85 12.06
N ASP A 96 1.09 -13.72 11.62
CA ASP A 96 0.08 -14.34 12.50
C ASP A 96 0.73 -15.12 13.64
N SER A 97 1.82 -15.86 13.36
CA SER A 97 2.57 -16.57 14.40
C SER A 97 3.21 -15.62 15.41
N ILE A 98 3.79 -14.50 14.96
CA ILE A 98 4.39 -13.50 15.83
C ILE A 98 3.30 -12.84 16.69
N TYR A 99 2.18 -12.46 16.09
CA TYR A 99 1.09 -11.80 16.79
C TYR A 99 0.49 -12.72 17.86
N SER A 100 0.29 -14.00 17.53
CA SER A 100 -0.19 -15.00 18.50
C SER A 100 0.79 -15.24 19.65
N GLU A 101 2.09 -15.37 19.37
CA GLU A 101 3.12 -15.54 20.42
C GLU A 101 3.21 -14.32 21.35
N VAL A 102 3.19 -13.12 20.76
CA VAL A 102 3.17 -11.85 21.50
C VAL A 102 1.92 -11.77 22.38
N SER A 103 0.75 -12.08 21.84
CA SER A 103 -0.51 -12.06 22.60
C SER A 103 -0.48 -13.05 23.78
N GLN A 104 0.11 -14.23 23.61
CA GLN A 104 0.26 -15.21 24.69
C GLN A 104 1.24 -14.75 25.78
N LYS A 105 2.34 -14.09 25.41
CA LYS A 105 3.29 -13.55 26.41
C LYS A 105 2.66 -12.47 27.27
N PHE A 106 1.88 -11.56 26.67
CA PHE A 106 1.19 -10.50 27.41
C PHE A 106 -0.08 -10.97 28.16
N ALA A 107 -0.62 -12.14 27.84
CA ALA A 107 -1.75 -12.72 28.57
C ALA A 107 -1.33 -13.52 29.82
N ASN A 108 -0.05 -13.88 29.94
CA ASN A 108 0.52 -14.66 31.04
C ASN A 108 1.37 -13.83 32.03
N GLU A 109 1.48 -12.51 31.81
CA GLU A 109 1.98 -11.52 32.79
C GLU A 109 0.81 -10.84 33.51
#